data_AF-A0A2D3WQS4-F1
#
_entry.id   AF-A0A2D3WQS4-F1
#
_cell.length_a   1.000
_cell.length_b   1.000
_cell.length_c   1.000
_cell.angle_alpha   90.00
_cell.angle_beta   90.00
_cell.angle_gamma   90.00
#
_symmetry.space_group_name_H-M   'P 1'
#
loop_
_entity.id
_entity.type
_entity.pdbx_description
1 polymer ?
#
loop_
_entity_poly.entity_id
_entity_poly.type
_entity_poly.pdbx_seq_one_letter_code
_entity_poly.pdbx_strand_id
1 'polypeptide(L)'
;MKTINLTKTLKQANEHFLAGQYTEALRDYSLALKDYPESKEAYNGAILSDMAMSGESAGEALFDYYTILRSEDTDSADIIISEILETMDGTMEQLSGLFDETVKQRLAYEDGIMYTEFKELVESDNDFNRIFENIMFSTRVIITEKEDFVDFLDNLIDHGYKEMALSYLESALGVYPNDRQLRNLLRRLAKGKSIEN
;
A
#
# COMPACT_ATOMS: atom_id res chain seq x y z
N MET A 1 -6.97 13.80 -21.46
CA MET A 1 -5.86 13.17 -20.74
C MET A 1 -4.58 13.93 -21.07
N LYS A 2 -3.87 14.45 -20.06
CA LYS A 2 -2.55 15.06 -20.27
C LYS A 2 -1.55 13.92 -20.41
N THR A 3 -1.02 13.70 -21.59
CA THR A 3 0.09 12.78 -21.82
C THR A 3 1.26 13.25 -20.95
N ILE A 4 1.63 12.45 -19.95
CA ILE A 4 2.81 12.72 -19.13
C ILE A 4 4.03 12.56 -20.03
N ASN A 5 4.97 13.51 -19.94
CA ASN A 5 6.22 13.43 -20.70
C ASN A 5 7.12 12.38 -20.05
N LEU A 6 7.17 11.18 -20.66
CA LEU A 6 7.92 10.02 -20.17
C LEU A 6 9.35 10.38 -19.77
N THR A 7 10.08 11.07 -20.65
CA THR A 7 11.47 11.48 -20.40
C THR A 7 11.61 12.37 -19.16
N LYS A 8 10.66 13.30 -18.95
CA LYS A 8 10.68 14.17 -17.78
C LYS A 8 10.43 13.38 -16.50
N THR A 9 9.46 12.47 -16.51
CA THR A 9 9.12 11.64 -15.35
C THR A 9 10.24 10.68 -15.00
N LEU A 10 10.85 10.02 -15.98
CA LEU A 10 11.98 9.14 -15.77
C LEU A 10 13.19 9.88 -15.21
N LYS A 11 13.47 11.07 -15.75
CA LYS A 11 14.53 11.92 -15.20
C LYS A 11 14.27 12.28 -13.73
N GLN A 12 13.03 12.65 -13.39
CA GLN A 12 12.66 12.98 -12.02
C GLN A 12 12.77 11.75 -11.08
N ALA A 13 12.36 10.57 -11.55
CA ALA A 13 12.52 9.32 -10.83
C ALA A 13 13.99 9.00 -10.55
N ASN A 14 14.87 9.16 -11.56
CA ASN A 14 16.31 9.01 -11.41
C ASN A 14 16.89 10.00 -10.37
N GLU A 15 16.44 11.26 -10.39
CA GLU A 15 16.87 12.29 -9.43
C GLU A 15 16.46 11.93 -7.98
N HIS A 16 15.23 11.44 -7.78
CA HIS A 16 14.79 10.95 -6.48
C HIS A 16 15.61 9.74 -6.02
N PHE A 17 15.92 8.79 -6.91
CA PHE A 17 16.73 7.62 -6.57
C PHE A 17 18.11 8.06 -6.08
N LEU A 18 18.79 8.92 -6.84
CA LEU A 18 20.13 9.42 -6.49
C LEU A 18 20.14 10.26 -5.20
N ALA A 19 19.01 10.84 -4.81
CA ALA A 19 18.84 11.55 -3.55
C ALA A 19 18.55 10.61 -2.35
N GLY A 20 18.51 9.29 -2.56
CA GLY A 20 18.10 8.32 -1.54
C GLY A 20 16.60 8.30 -1.25
N GLN A 21 15.80 8.99 -2.07
CA GLN A 21 14.35 9.11 -1.95
C GLN A 21 13.68 7.96 -2.71
N TYR A 22 13.96 6.73 -2.28
CA TYR A 22 13.60 5.52 -3.02
C TYR A 22 12.08 5.32 -3.13
N THR A 23 11.31 5.77 -2.14
CA THR A 23 9.84 5.69 -2.17
C THR A 23 9.23 6.62 -3.23
N GLU A 24 9.80 7.80 -3.39
CA GLU A 24 9.45 8.79 -4.41
C GLU A 24 9.92 8.35 -5.80
N ALA A 25 11.13 7.78 -5.91
CA ALA A 25 11.62 7.17 -7.15
C ALA A 25 10.70 6.05 -7.64
N LEU A 26 10.36 5.10 -6.76
CA LEU A 26 9.43 4.01 -7.05
C LEU A 26 8.07 4.52 -7.53
N ARG A 27 7.55 5.57 -6.88
CA ARG A 27 6.29 6.22 -7.28
C ARG A 27 6.37 6.78 -8.70
N ASP A 28 7.42 7.52 -9.01
CA ASP A 28 7.56 8.18 -10.30
C ASP A 28 7.76 7.16 -11.44
N TYR A 29 8.53 6.09 -11.21
CA TYR A 29 8.64 4.98 -12.16
C TYR A 29 7.30 4.24 -12.37
N SER A 30 6.55 4.00 -11.29
CA SER A 30 5.21 3.38 -11.37
C SER A 30 4.25 4.23 -12.20
N LEU A 31 4.32 5.55 -12.03
CA LEU A 31 3.51 6.50 -12.78
C LEU A 31 3.89 6.49 -14.27
N ALA A 32 5.17 6.35 -14.59
CA ALA A 32 5.62 6.16 -15.96
C ALA A 32 5.09 4.85 -16.56
N LEU A 33 5.15 3.73 -15.82
CA LEU A 33 4.64 2.42 -16.26
C LEU A 33 3.13 2.40 -16.51
N LYS A 34 2.36 3.21 -15.77
CA LYS A 34 0.91 3.33 -15.98
C LYS A 34 0.55 3.76 -17.42
N ASP A 35 1.28 4.75 -17.94
CA ASP A 35 1.04 5.32 -19.27
C ASP A 35 1.92 4.66 -20.35
N TYR A 36 3.06 4.08 -19.95
CA TYR A 36 4.07 3.47 -20.82
C TYR A 36 4.53 2.11 -20.25
N PRO A 37 3.67 1.08 -20.29
CA PRO A 37 3.92 -0.21 -19.64
C PRO A 37 5.10 -1.00 -20.22
N GLU A 38 5.54 -0.68 -21.44
CA GLU A 38 6.69 -1.33 -22.08
C GLU A 38 8.01 -0.57 -21.87
N SER A 39 8.02 0.48 -21.04
CA SER A 39 9.24 1.22 -20.73
C SER A 39 10.15 0.39 -19.82
N LYS A 40 11.19 -0.21 -20.41
CA LYS A 40 12.21 -0.97 -19.66
C LYS A 40 12.93 -0.13 -18.63
N GLU A 41 13.23 1.13 -18.95
CA GLU A 41 13.81 2.07 -17.98
C GLU A 41 12.90 2.27 -16.76
N ALA A 42 11.61 2.50 -16.99
CA ALA A 42 10.66 2.64 -15.89
C ALA A 42 10.60 1.35 -15.06
N TYR A 43 10.59 0.21 -15.75
CA TYR A 43 10.53 -1.10 -15.14
C TYR A 43 11.75 -1.40 -14.24
N ASN A 44 12.95 -1.33 -14.82
CA ASN A 44 14.21 -1.59 -14.12
C ASN A 44 14.39 -0.61 -12.94
N GLY A 45 14.10 0.67 -13.14
CA GLY A 45 14.19 1.69 -12.09
C GLY A 45 13.26 1.41 -10.91
N ALA A 46 12.06 0.89 -11.17
CA ALA A 46 11.10 0.57 -10.13
C ALA A 46 11.57 -0.61 -9.26
N ILE A 47 12.11 -1.67 -9.86
CA ILE A 47 12.67 -2.82 -9.13
C ILE A 47 13.87 -2.39 -8.28
N LEU A 48 14.79 -1.63 -8.87
CA LEU A 48 15.97 -1.16 -8.16
C LEU A 48 15.59 -0.27 -6.96
N SER A 49 14.52 0.52 -7.08
CA SER A 49 14.00 1.36 -5.99
C SER A 49 13.45 0.51 -4.84
N ASP A 50 12.72 -0.57 -5.15
CA ASP A 50 12.19 -1.50 -4.15
C ASP A 50 13.31 -2.27 -3.41
N MET A 51 14.33 -2.73 -4.16
CA MET A 51 15.51 -3.37 -3.58
C MET A 51 16.26 -2.42 -2.61
N ALA A 52 16.47 -1.16 -3.03
CA ALA A 52 17.11 -0.16 -2.19
C ALA A 52 16.27 0.18 -0.93
N MET A 53 14.94 0.25 -1.05
CA MET A 53 14.03 0.43 0.09
C MET A 53 14.10 -0.72 1.10
N SER A 54 14.29 -1.94 0.63
CA SER A 54 14.42 -3.14 1.48
C SER A 54 15.75 -3.19 2.25
N GLY A 55 16.63 -2.20 2.07
CA GLY A 55 17.94 -2.11 2.71
C GLY A 55 18.99 -3.00 2.03
N GLU A 56 18.70 -3.50 0.83
CA GLU A 56 19.66 -4.26 0.05
C GLU A 56 20.64 -3.30 -0.63
N SER A 57 21.87 -3.24 -0.13
CA SER A 57 22.96 -2.44 -0.74
C SER A 57 23.23 -2.81 -2.20
N ALA A 58 22.73 -3.95 -2.67
CA ALA A 58 22.77 -4.38 -4.06
C ALA A 58 21.93 -3.48 -4.98
N GLY A 59 20.79 -2.95 -4.52
CA GLY A 59 19.91 -2.10 -5.33
C GLY A 59 20.59 -0.77 -5.73
N GLU A 60 21.25 -0.12 -4.77
CA GLU A 60 22.02 1.11 -5.01
C GLU A 60 23.18 0.88 -5.98
N ALA A 61 23.97 -0.18 -5.76
CA ALA A 61 25.13 -0.50 -6.59
C ALA A 61 24.73 -0.87 -8.03
N LEU A 62 23.61 -1.59 -8.20
CA LEU A 62 23.08 -1.92 -9.51
C LEU A 62 22.53 -0.69 -10.24
N PHE A 63 21.95 0.26 -9.51
CA PHE A 63 21.47 1.51 -10.09
C PHE A 63 22.61 2.43 -10.56
N ASP A 64 23.69 2.52 -9.78
CA ASP A 64 24.90 3.23 -10.21
C ASP A 64 25.48 2.61 -11.49
N TYR A 65 25.58 1.29 -11.52
CA TYR A 65 26.03 0.54 -12.70
C TYR A 65 25.10 0.78 -13.91
N TYR A 66 23.79 0.74 -13.69
CA TYR A 66 22.79 1.01 -14.73
C TYR A 66 22.92 2.41 -15.33
N THR A 67 23.11 3.43 -14.47
CA THR A 67 23.26 4.82 -14.91
C THR A 67 24.52 5.02 -15.76
N ILE A 68 25.61 4.34 -15.41
CA ILE A 68 26.86 4.34 -16.20
C ILE A 68 26.62 3.69 -17.57
N LEU A 69 26.03 2.48 -17.61
CA LEU A 69 25.73 1.79 -18.87
C LEU A 69 24.87 2.64 -19.80
N ARG A 70 23.84 3.30 -19.24
CA ARG A 70 22.95 4.18 -20.02
C ARG A 70 23.63 5.41 -20.59
N SER A 71 24.72 5.87 -19.97
CA SER A 71 25.52 6.98 -20.51
C SER A 71 26.32 6.57 -21.76
N GLU A 72 26.54 5.27 -21.95
CA GLU A 72 27.24 4.70 -23.10
C GLU A 72 26.26 4.26 -24.20
N ASP A 73 25.27 3.45 -23.84
CA ASP A 73 24.22 2.94 -24.74
C ASP A 73 22.94 2.62 -23.95
N THR A 74 21.88 3.39 -24.21
CA THR A 74 20.60 3.27 -23.50
C THR A 74 19.87 1.95 -23.77
N ASP A 75 19.89 1.46 -25.01
CA ASP A 75 19.11 0.29 -25.40
C ASP A 75 19.75 -0.98 -24.86
N SER A 76 21.09 -1.04 -24.93
CA SER A 76 21.87 -2.15 -24.37
C SER A 76 21.82 -2.19 -22.84
N ALA A 77 21.85 -1.03 -22.17
CA ALA A 77 21.79 -0.93 -20.72
C ALA A 77 20.49 -1.50 -20.14
N ASP A 78 19.35 -1.18 -20.76
CA ASP A 78 18.04 -1.67 -20.35
C ASP A 78 17.98 -3.20 -20.42
N ILE A 79 18.51 -3.80 -21.49
CA ILE A 79 18.56 -5.25 -21.67
C ILE A 79 19.44 -5.91 -20.60
N ILE A 80 20.67 -5.41 -20.42
CA ILE A 80 21.64 -6.00 -19.48
C ILE A 80 21.11 -5.98 -18.06
N ILE A 81 20.49 -4.87 -17.64
CA ILE A 81 19.92 -4.78 -16.30
C ILE A 81 18.67 -5.62 -16.15
N SER A 82 17.77 -5.66 -17.15
CA SER A 82 16.62 -6.56 -17.11
C SER A 82 17.05 -8.02 -16.97
N GLU A 83 18.07 -8.46 -17.70
CA GLU A 83 18.60 -9.83 -17.56
C GLU A 83 19.18 -10.10 -16.17
N ILE A 84 19.92 -9.14 -15.59
CA ILE A 84 20.45 -9.28 -14.22
C ILE A 84 19.29 -9.40 -13.22
N LEU A 85 18.30 -8.52 -13.30
CA LEU A 85 17.12 -8.54 -12.42
C LEU A 85 16.29 -9.82 -12.61
N GLU A 86 16.12 -10.28 -13.85
CA GLU A 86 15.44 -11.54 -14.18
C GLU A 86 16.19 -12.77 -13.66
N THR A 87 17.52 -12.75 -13.64
CA THR A 87 18.29 -13.85 -13.01
C THR A 87 18.23 -13.81 -11.48
N MET A 88 17.89 -12.66 -10.90
CA MET A 88 17.58 -12.50 -9.48
C MET A 88 16.12 -12.88 -9.16
N ASP A 89 15.28 -13.16 -10.18
CA ASP A 89 13.85 -13.42 -10.05
C ASP A 89 13.46 -14.74 -9.38
N GLY A 90 13.32 -14.67 -8.06
CA GLY A 90 12.03 -14.99 -7.44
C GLY A 90 11.08 -13.77 -7.33
N THR A 91 11.51 -12.61 -7.83
CA THR A 91 11.00 -11.27 -7.50
C THR A 91 9.98 -10.69 -8.49
N MET A 92 9.97 -11.04 -9.78
CA MET A 92 9.03 -10.48 -10.78
C MET A 92 7.57 -10.80 -10.54
N GLU A 93 7.26 -12.07 -10.24
CA GLU A 93 5.89 -12.50 -9.91
C GLU A 93 5.41 -11.81 -8.63
N GLN A 94 6.34 -11.51 -7.72
CA GLN A 94 6.06 -10.77 -6.50
C GLN A 94 5.90 -9.27 -6.77
N LEU A 95 6.74 -8.67 -7.61
CA LEU A 95 6.72 -7.25 -7.95
C LEU A 95 5.51 -6.85 -8.79
N SER A 96 5.10 -7.64 -9.79
CA SER A 96 3.85 -7.34 -10.51
C SER A 96 2.62 -7.43 -9.59
N GLY A 97 2.62 -8.37 -8.63
CA GLY A 97 1.62 -8.44 -7.58
C GLY A 97 1.67 -7.23 -6.63
N LEU A 98 2.87 -6.85 -6.19
CA LEU A 98 3.13 -5.73 -5.29
C LEU A 98 2.90 -4.37 -5.96
N PHE A 99 3.15 -4.17 -7.25
CA PHE A 99 2.81 -2.93 -7.96
C PHE A 99 1.30 -2.77 -8.04
N ASP A 100 0.59 -3.83 -8.42
CA ASP A 100 -0.86 -3.79 -8.53
C ASP A 100 -1.50 -3.58 -7.15
N GLU A 101 -0.93 -4.18 -6.10
CA GLU A 101 -1.37 -4.03 -4.71
C GLU A 101 -0.97 -2.68 -4.10
N THR A 102 0.24 -2.17 -4.34
CA THR A 102 0.76 -0.88 -3.84
C THR A 102 0.08 0.29 -4.55
N VAL A 103 -0.17 0.19 -5.85
CA VAL A 103 -0.96 1.19 -6.59
C VAL A 103 -2.42 1.14 -6.15
N LYS A 104 -3.01 -0.05 -5.95
CA LYS A 104 -4.34 -0.18 -5.33
C LYS A 104 -4.39 0.37 -3.91
N GLN A 105 -3.35 0.16 -3.10
CA GLN A 105 -3.25 0.67 -1.74
C GLN A 105 -3.08 2.19 -1.73
N ARG A 106 -2.24 2.76 -2.61
CA ARG A 106 -2.07 4.21 -2.75
C ARG A 106 -3.33 4.90 -3.31
N LEU A 107 -3.99 4.32 -4.31
CA LEU A 107 -5.28 4.81 -4.82
C LEU A 107 -6.39 4.67 -3.76
N ALA A 108 -6.41 3.57 -3.01
CA ALA A 108 -7.31 3.40 -1.87
C ALA A 108 -6.99 4.35 -0.72
N TYR A 109 -5.75 4.84 -0.61
CA TYR A 109 -5.33 5.86 0.33
C TYR A 109 -5.73 7.27 -0.13
N GLU A 110 -5.72 7.52 -1.43
CA GLU A 110 -6.13 8.79 -2.06
C GLU A 110 -7.66 8.95 -2.11
N ASP A 111 -8.43 7.85 -2.26
CA ASP A 111 -9.90 7.86 -2.29
C ASP A 111 -10.55 7.43 -0.95
N GLY A 112 -9.76 7.00 0.04
CA GLY A 112 -10.24 6.58 1.36
C GLY A 112 -10.37 7.75 2.33
N ILE A 113 -11.23 7.58 3.34
CA ILE A 113 -11.32 8.53 4.45
C ILE A 113 -10.56 8.02 5.66
N MET A 114 -9.89 8.90 6.38
CA MET A 114 -9.25 8.54 7.63
C MET A 114 -10.32 8.26 8.70
N TYR A 115 -10.04 7.34 9.62
CA TYR A 115 -10.97 7.06 10.72
C TYR A 115 -11.30 8.27 11.59
N THR A 116 -10.37 9.22 11.71
CA THR A 116 -10.61 10.51 12.35
C THR A 116 -11.71 11.31 11.64
N GLU A 117 -11.69 11.35 10.30
CA GLU A 117 -12.72 12.04 9.51
C GLU A 117 -14.05 11.27 9.57
N PHE A 118 -14.01 9.94 9.60
CA PHE A 118 -15.19 9.12 9.84
C PHE A 118 -15.86 9.45 11.17
N LYS A 119 -15.08 9.57 12.26
CA LYS A 119 -15.59 9.95 13.58
C LYS A 119 -16.26 11.32 13.55
N GLU A 120 -15.63 12.31 12.92
CA GLU A 120 -16.21 13.65 12.76
C GLU A 120 -17.56 13.62 12.02
N LEU A 121 -17.68 12.80 10.97
CA LEU A 121 -18.93 12.63 10.24
C LEU A 121 -20.02 11.99 11.12
N VAL A 122 -19.69 10.94 11.86
CA VAL A 122 -20.62 10.28 12.79
C VAL A 122 -21.09 11.23 13.89
N GLU A 123 -20.16 11.99 14.50
CA GLU A 123 -20.48 12.98 15.54
C GLU A 123 -21.40 14.09 15.02
N SER A 124 -21.25 14.48 13.75
CA SER A 124 -22.05 15.54 13.14
C SER A 124 -23.49 15.13 12.78
N ASP A 125 -23.72 13.86 12.43
CA ASP A 125 -24.98 13.35 11.89
C ASP A 125 -25.78 12.52 12.92
N ASN A 126 -25.13 12.13 14.02
CA ASN A 126 -25.68 11.38 15.16
C ASN A 126 -26.36 10.04 14.77
N ASP A 127 -25.99 9.48 13.62
CA ASP A 127 -26.51 8.23 13.06
C ASP A 127 -25.35 7.41 12.47
N PHE A 128 -24.73 6.62 13.35
CA PHE A 128 -23.59 5.77 13.00
C PHE A 128 -23.93 4.82 11.86
N ASN A 129 -25.09 4.15 11.89
CA ASN A 129 -25.46 3.13 10.91
C ASN A 129 -25.57 3.71 9.51
N ARG A 130 -26.23 4.85 9.36
CA ARG A 130 -26.38 5.51 8.06
C ARG A 130 -25.04 5.96 7.48
N ILE A 131 -24.21 6.60 8.31
CA ILE A 131 -22.88 7.07 7.90
C ILE A 131 -21.96 5.89 7.56
N PHE A 132 -21.97 4.87 8.41
CA PHE A 132 -21.20 3.65 8.23
C PHE A 132 -21.57 2.90 6.95
N GLU A 133 -22.86 2.71 6.67
CA GLU A 133 -23.31 2.09 5.42
C GLU A 133 -22.88 2.90 4.20
N ASN A 134 -23.14 4.21 4.18
CA ASN A 134 -22.78 5.07 3.05
C ASN A 134 -21.28 5.04 2.75
N ILE A 135 -20.45 5.04 3.79
CA ILE A 135 -19.00 5.06 3.67
C ILE A 135 -18.52 3.67 3.28
N MET A 136 -18.82 2.60 4.02
CA MET A 136 -18.31 1.25 3.75
C MET A 136 -18.67 0.71 2.36
N PHE A 137 -19.78 1.15 1.77
CA PHE A 137 -20.16 0.78 0.40
C PHE A 137 -19.49 1.64 -0.68
N SER A 138 -19.18 2.91 -0.39
CA SER A 138 -18.72 3.87 -1.40
C SER A 138 -17.22 4.19 -1.30
N THR A 139 -16.63 4.04 -0.12
CA THR A 139 -15.31 4.56 0.26
C THR A 139 -14.66 3.68 1.34
N ARG A 140 -13.34 3.47 1.27
CA ARG A 140 -12.63 2.69 2.31
C ARG A 140 -12.31 3.57 3.52
N VAL A 141 -12.44 3.00 4.73
CA VAL A 141 -11.97 3.64 5.98
C VAL A 141 -10.53 3.21 6.25
N ILE A 142 -9.64 4.18 6.39
CA ILE A 142 -8.22 3.97 6.64
C ILE A 142 -7.95 4.15 8.13
N ILE A 143 -7.36 3.13 8.74
CA ILE A 143 -6.98 3.12 10.15
C ILE A 143 -5.48 2.87 10.24
N THR A 144 -4.73 3.84 10.77
CA THR A 144 -3.27 3.77 10.90
C THR A 144 -2.81 3.47 12.32
N GLU A 145 -3.66 3.79 13.31
CA GLU A 145 -3.34 3.63 14.72
C GLU A 145 -4.13 2.48 15.35
N LYS A 146 -3.48 1.78 16.27
CA LYS A 146 -4.08 0.63 16.95
C LYS A 146 -5.27 1.02 17.82
N GLU A 147 -5.16 2.15 18.51
CA GLU A 147 -6.21 2.69 19.37
C GLU A 147 -7.47 2.99 18.56
N ASP A 148 -7.32 3.59 17.38
CA ASP A 148 -8.41 3.86 16.45
C ASP A 148 -9.03 2.57 15.89
N PHE A 149 -8.22 1.53 15.67
CA PHE A 149 -8.74 0.21 15.28
C PHE A 149 -9.60 -0.41 16.39
N VAL A 150 -9.13 -0.35 17.63
CA VAL A 150 -9.88 -0.85 18.80
C VAL A 150 -11.20 -0.09 18.95
N ASP A 151 -11.16 1.25 18.83
CA ASP A 151 -12.34 2.11 18.89
C ASP A 151 -13.33 1.82 17.76
N PHE A 152 -12.84 1.60 16.53
CA PHE A 152 -13.67 1.19 15.40
C PHE A 152 -14.40 -0.12 15.66
N LEU A 153 -13.67 -1.15 16.15
CA LEU A 153 -14.28 -2.43 16.49
C LEU A 153 -15.33 -2.30 17.60
N ASP A 154 -15.08 -1.47 18.61
CA ASP A 154 -16.06 -1.20 19.66
C ASP A 154 -17.33 -0.56 19.09
N ASN A 155 -17.19 0.43 18.21
CA ASN A 155 -18.32 1.05 17.54
C ASN A 155 -19.13 0.04 16.69
N LEU A 156 -18.48 -0.87 15.98
CA LEU A 156 -19.18 -1.93 15.25
C LEU A 156 -20.00 -2.84 16.16
N ILE A 157 -19.44 -3.22 17.31
CA ILE A 157 -20.10 -4.10 18.28
C ILE A 157 -21.34 -3.41 18.86
N ASP A 158 -21.19 -2.15 19.26
CA ASP A 158 -22.24 -1.37 19.93
C ASP A 158 -23.41 -1.06 18.98
N HIS A 159 -23.15 -0.96 17.68
CA HIS A 159 -24.16 -0.66 16.65
C HIS A 159 -24.70 -1.90 15.91
N GLY A 160 -24.37 -3.11 16.35
CA GLY A 160 -24.98 -4.34 15.86
C GLY A 160 -24.24 -5.04 14.71
N TYR A 161 -23.11 -4.50 14.24
CA TYR A 161 -22.24 -5.10 13.22
C TYR A 161 -21.28 -6.16 13.81
N LYS A 162 -21.79 -6.99 14.72
CA LYS A 162 -21.00 -7.93 15.53
C LYS A 162 -20.25 -8.99 14.72
N GLU A 163 -20.86 -9.53 13.67
CA GLU A 163 -20.22 -10.54 12.82
C GLU A 163 -19.06 -9.93 12.00
N MET A 164 -19.19 -8.66 11.58
CA MET A 164 -18.12 -7.94 10.91
C MET A 164 -16.97 -7.62 11.89
N ALA A 165 -17.30 -7.14 13.08
CA ALA A 165 -16.32 -6.92 14.14
C ALA A 165 -15.57 -8.21 14.50
N LEU A 166 -16.26 -9.35 14.55
CA LEU A 166 -15.66 -10.65 14.79
C LEU A 166 -14.66 -11.04 13.70
N SER A 167 -15.02 -10.88 12.42
CA SER A 167 -14.13 -11.20 11.29
C SER A 167 -12.83 -10.37 11.31
N TYR A 168 -12.93 -9.07 11.58
CA TYR A 168 -11.74 -8.21 11.71
C TYR A 168 -10.90 -8.58 12.93
N LEU A 169 -11.55 -8.91 14.04
CA LEU A 169 -10.88 -9.28 15.27
C LEU A 169 -10.14 -10.62 15.17
N GLU A 170 -10.73 -11.62 14.50
CA GLU A 170 -10.08 -12.91 14.22
C GLU A 170 -8.82 -12.72 13.37
N SER A 171 -8.91 -11.89 12.33
CA SER A 171 -7.77 -11.54 11.48
C SER A 171 -6.66 -10.85 12.28
N ALA A 172 -7.02 -9.87 13.12
CA ALA A 172 -6.07 -9.14 13.96
C ALA A 172 -5.41 -10.02 15.03
N LEU A 173 -6.15 -10.95 15.64
CA LEU A 173 -5.61 -11.90 16.62
C LEU A 173 -4.73 -12.98 15.98
N GLY A 174 -4.90 -13.27 14.70
CA GLY A 174 -3.97 -14.11 13.93
C GLY A 174 -2.56 -13.51 13.86
N VAL A 175 -2.48 -12.18 13.75
CA VAL A 175 -1.20 -11.43 13.68
C VAL A 175 -0.69 -11.06 15.07
N TYR A 176 -1.58 -10.63 15.97
CA TYR A 176 -1.26 -10.16 17.33
C TYR A 176 -1.93 -11.03 18.41
N PRO A 177 -1.55 -12.31 18.54
CA PRO A 177 -2.28 -13.27 19.37
C PRO A 177 -2.28 -12.93 20.86
N ASN A 178 -1.30 -12.18 21.35
CA ASN A 178 -1.17 -11.86 22.78
C ASN A 178 -1.71 -10.47 23.16
N ASP A 179 -2.37 -9.79 22.23
CA ASP A 179 -2.92 -8.47 22.51
C ASP A 179 -4.07 -8.52 23.53
N ARG A 180 -3.94 -7.76 24.62
CA ARG A 180 -4.93 -7.76 25.71
C ARG A 180 -6.22 -7.06 25.34
N GLN A 181 -6.18 -5.99 24.56
CA GLN A 181 -7.37 -5.23 24.16
C GLN A 181 -8.21 -6.04 23.18
N LEU A 182 -7.58 -6.64 22.17
CA LEU A 182 -8.27 -7.48 21.18
C LEU A 182 -8.91 -8.72 21.85
N ARG A 183 -8.21 -9.37 22.79
CA ARG A 183 -8.78 -10.49 23.57
C ARG A 183 -9.96 -10.06 24.45
N ASN A 184 -9.95 -8.83 24.98
CA ASN A 184 -11.06 -8.30 25.76
C ASN A 184 -12.29 -8.03 24.87
N LEU A 185 -12.09 -7.48 23.67
CA LEU A 185 -13.14 -7.33 22.66
C LEU A 185 -13.75 -8.68 22.28
N LEU A 186 -12.91 -9.70 22.07
CA LEU A 186 -13.38 -11.05 21.71
C LEU A 186 -14.27 -11.63 22.82
N ARG A 187 -13.86 -11.44 24.07
CA ARG A 187 -14.67 -11.86 25.23
C ARG A 187 -15.98 -11.10 25.33
N ARG A 188 -16.02 -9.80 25.00
CA ARG A 188 -17.27 -9.00 24.97
C ARG A 188 -18.21 -9.54 23.89
N LEU A 189 -17.72 -9.78 22.68
CA LEU A 189 -18.47 -10.40 21.59
C LEU A 189 -19.03 -11.78 21.97
N ALA A 190 -18.18 -12.64 22.56
CA ALA A 190 -18.57 -13.98 22.98
C ALA A 190 -19.65 -13.97 24.08
N LYS A 191 -19.57 -13.02 25.04
CA LYS A 191 -20.60 -12.83 26.07
C LYS A 191 -21.91 -12.28 25.51
N GLY A 192 -21.84 -11.51 24.41
CA GLY A 192 -23.01 -11.01 23.69
C GLY A 192 -23.81 -12.08 22.95
N LYS A 193 -23.22 -13.25 22.62
CA LYS A 193 -23.93 -14.41 22.04
C LYS A 193 -24.75 -15.21 23.06
N SER A 194 -24.65 -14.92 24.37
CA SER A 194 -25.28 -15.72 25.43
C SER A 194 -26.70 -15.28 25.82
N ILE A 195 -27.33 -14.35 25.09
CA ILE A 195 -28.70 -13.91 25.38
C ILE A 195 -29.47 -13.81 24.06
N GLU A 196 -29.84 -14.95 23.50
CA GLU A 196 -31.03 -15.10 22.64
C GLU A 196 -31.36 -16.60 22.63
N ASN A 197 -32.22 -16.98 23.58
CA ASN A 197 -33.01 -18.21 23.56
C ASN A 197 -34.28 -17.96 22.74
#